data_AF-A0A7K2ZC78-F1
#
_entry.id   AF-A0A7K2ZC78-F1
#
_cell.length_a   1.000
_cell.length_b   1.000
_cell.length_c   1.000
_cell.angle_alpha   90.00
_cell.angle_beta   90.00
_cell.angle_gamma   90.00
#
_symmetry.space_group_name_H-M   'P 1'
#
loop_
_entity.id
_entity.type
_entity.pdbx_description
1 polymer ?
#
loop_
_entity_poly.entity_id
_entity_poly.type
_entity_poly.pdbx_seq_one_letter_code
_entity_poly.pdbx_strand_id
1 'polypeptide(L)'
;ERPERQPPVARPATPPFTWTTDDHVWRYGCGHEYLVARPPGTVPPPPAEADAEPWAQALGAVHAGETGVRITLQGTGERAVVLEALRIRVVARRGPAEGRVHRMSSGCGGALTPRMFDVDLDAERPVARSVPGNDTGEPIAPVSFPYRVSAADPEVFLVTGRAARCDCDWVAELRWSGGGRSGTVRIDDGGRPFRTSGAPGRPVHDYDYGARRWVAAEPEEAG
;
A
#
# COMPACT_ATOMS: atom_id res chain seq x y z
N GLU A 1 -14.86 25.71 43.07
CA GLU A 1 -13.87 24.82 42.42
C GLU A 1 -13.08 25.59 41.38
N ARG A 2 -11.75 25.40 41.31
CA ARG A 2 -10.91 25.96 40.24
C ARG A 2 -10.84 24.93 39.11
N PRO A 3 -11.10 25.30 37.84
CA PRO A 3 -10.93 24.35 36.75
C PRO A 3 -9.44 24.04 36.58
N GLU A 4 -9.10 22.75 36.64
CA GLU A 4 -7.76 22.25 36.33
C GLU A 4 -7.40 22.61 34.89
N ARG A 5 -6.24 23.26 34.71
CA ARG A 5 -5.70 23.52 33.39
C ARG A 5 -5.22 22.21 32.79
N GLN A 6 -5.86 21.80 31.71
CA GLN A 6 -5.40 20.69 30.88
C GLN A 6 -3.96 20.97 30.43
N PRO A 7 -3.00 20.04 30.63
CA PRO A 7 -1.62 20.25 30.22
C PRO A 7 -1.55 20.44 28.70
N PRO A 8 -0.63 21.28 28.19
CA PRO A 8 -0.49 21.49 26.76
C PRO A 8 -0.14 20.16 26.08
N VAL A 9 -0.90 19.79 25.05
CA VAL A 9 -0.57 18.66 24.18
C VAL A 9 0.80 18.93 23.57
N ALA A 10 1.80 18.15 23.96
CA ALA A 10 3.16 18.29 23.44
C ALA A 10 3.14 18.16 21.92
N ARG A 11 3.75 19.14 21.21
CA ARG A 11 3.95 19.04 19.77
C ARG A 11 4.69 17.74 19.45
N PRO A 12 4.29 16.97 18.43
CA PRO A 12 4.99 15.75 18.08
C PRO A 12 6.44 16.09 17.75
N ALA A 13 7.38 15.54 18.52
CA ALA A 13 8.79 15.74 18.28
C ALA A 13 9.16 15.15 16.91
N THR A 14 9.91 15.90 16.10
CA THR A 14 10.43 15.38 14.84
C THR A 14 11.22 14.09 15.11
N PRO A 15 10.85 12.97 14.45
CA PRO A 15 11.50 11.69 14.66
C PRO A 15 12.97 11.74 14.22
N PRO A 16 13.88 10.97 14.86
CA PRO A 16 15.29 10.87 14.46
C PRO A 16 15.51 9.96 13.22
N PHE A 17 14.57 9.95 12.30
CA PHE A 17 14.59 9.18 11.06
C PHE A 17 13.71 9.86 10.00
N THR A 18 13.92 9.48 8.75
CA THR A 18 13.09 9.86 7.60
C THR A 18 12.44 8.62 7.01
N TRP A 19 11.42 8.84 6.18
CA TRP A 19 10.84 7.78 5.37
C TRP A 19 10.47 8.27 3.97
N THR A 20 10.40 7.35 3.03
CA THR A 20 9.76 7.53 1.73
C THR A 20 8.70 6.45 1.54
N THR A 21 7.71 6.75 0.69
CA THR A 21 6.65 5.82 0.33
C THR A 21 6.50 5.70 -1.17
N ASP A 22 6.11 4.52 -1.61
CA ASP A 22 5.72 4.20 -2.98
C ASP A 22 4.56 3.21 -2.88
N ASP A 23 3.34 3.61 -3.25
CA ASP A 23 2.13 2.78 -3.22
C ASP A 23 1.79 2.13 -4.57
N HIS A 24 2.69 2.24 -5.54
CA HIS A 24 2.58 1.64 -6.86
C HIS A 24 3.48 0.41 -7.00
N VAL A 25 3.75 -0.30 -5.91
CA VAL A 25 4.48 -1.57 -5.93
C VAL A 25 3.58 -2.67 -6.47
N TRP A 26 3.88 -3.16 -7.67
CA TRP A 26 3.07 -4.17 -8.33
C TRP A 26 3.49 -5.56 -7.89
N ARG A 27 2.51 -6.47 -7.80
CA ARG A 27 2.79 -7.88 -7.50
C ARG A 27 3.68 -8.43 -8.61
N TYR A 28 4.83 -8.99 -8.25
CA TYR A 28 5.81 -9.51 -9.20
C TYR A 28 6.34 -8.47 -10.20
N GLY A 29 6.20 -7.17 -9.91
CA GLY A 29 6.63 -6.09 -10.81
C GLY A 29 5.78 -5.92 -12.08
N CYS A 30 4.59 -6.53 -12.12
CA CYS A 30 3.73 -6.48 -13.31
C CYS A 30 2.23 -6.68 -13.02
N GLY A 31 1.91 -7.41 -11.95
CA GLY A 31 0.55 -7.74 -11.56
C GLY A 31 -0.05 -6.62 -10.72
N HIS A 32 -0.94 -5.84 -11.32
CA HIS A 32 -1.72 -4.86 -10.59
C HIS A 32 -3.05 -4.58 -11.28
N GLU A 33 -4.04 -4.15 -10.51
CA GLU A 33 -5.36 -3.78 -11.01
C GLU A 33 -5.73 -2.37 -10.56
N TYR A 34 -6.27 -1.58 -11.49
CA TYR A 34 -6.81 -0.25 -11.20
C TYR A 34 -8.28 -0.14 -11.57
N LEU A 35 -9.06 0.51 -10.72
CA LEU A 35 -10.37 1.04 -11.05
C LEU A 35 -10.23 2.39 -11.72
N VAL A 36 -10.76 2.52 -12.93
CA VAL A 36 -10.79 3.77 -13.69
C VAL A 36 -12.24 4.10 -14.04
N ALA A 37 -12.69 5.29 -13.65
CA ALA A 37 -14.03 5.81 -13.95
C ALA A 37 -14.07 6.51 -15.31
N ARG A 38 -13.53 5.87 -16.36
CA ARG A 38 -13.52 6.37 -17.74
C ARG A 38 -13.95 5.25 -18.71
N PRO A 39 -14.49 5.60 -19.89
CA PRO A 39 -14.70 4.61 -20.95
C PRO A 39 -13.39 3.95 -21.36
N PRO A 40 -13.33 2.62 -21.58
CA PRO A 40 -12.10 1.90 -21.90
C PRO A 40 -11.34 2.46 -23.12
N GLY A 41 -12.07 2.95 -24.14
CA GLY A 41 -11.48 3.57 -25.34
C GLY A 41 -10.76 4.91 -25.09
N THR A 42 -10.86 5.47 -23.89
CA THR A 42 -10.17 6.71 -23.48
C THR A 42 -9.08 6.48 -22.44
N VAL A 43 -8.88 5.22 -22.03
CA VAL A 43 -7.82 4.83 -21.11
C VAL A 43 -6.58 4.51 -21.94
N PRO A 44 -5.42 5.14 -21.67
CA PRO A 44 -4.18 4.84 -22.37
C PRO A 44 -3.74 3.39 -22.11
N PRO A 45 -2.78 2.86 -22.88
CA PRO A 45 -2.23 1.52 -22.65
C PRO A 45 -1.71 1.33 -21.22
N PRO A 46 -1.58 0.09 -20.72
CA PRO A 46 -0.91 -0.20 -19.47
C PRO A 46 0.49 0.45 -19.43
N PRO A 47 0.86 1.13 -18.33
CA PRO A 47 2.21 1.65 -18.16
C PRO A 47 3.16 0.52 -17.73
N ALA A 48 4.47 0.76 -17.78
CA ALA A 48 5.40 -0.01 -16.96
C ALA A 48 5.20 0.36 -15.48
N GLU A 49 5.61 -0.50 -14.54
CA GLU A 49 5.49 -0.23 -13.10
C GLU A 49 6.12 1.12 -12.71
N ALA A 50 7.28 1.45 -13.28
CA ALA A 50 7.98 2.72 -13.02
C ALA A 50 7.16 3.98 -13.41
N ASP A 51 6.20 3.84 -14.32
CA ASP A 51 5.32 4.92 -14.80
C ASP A 51 3.89 4.77 -14.26
N ALA A 52 3.67 3.87 -13.30
CA ALA A 52 2.34 3.56 -12.78
C ALA A 52 1.70 4.73 -12.03
N GLU A 53 2.47 5.43 -11.20
CA GLU A 53 1.98 6.58 -10.44
C GLU A 53 1.46 7.72 -11.34
N PRO A 54 2.26 8.27 -12.28
CA PRO A 54 1.76 9.33 -13.16
C PRO A 54 0.58 8.88 -14.03
N TRP A 55 0.58 7.61 -14.48
CA TRP A 55 -0.56 7.04 -15.22
C TRP A 55 -1.84 7.01 -14.36
N ALA A 56 -1.74 6.54 -13.12
CA ALA A 56 -2.86 6.47 -12.20
C ALA A 56 -3.38 7.86 -11.83
N GLN A 57 -2.50 8.81 -11.51
CA GLN A 57 -2.85 10.18 -11.18
C GLN A 57 -3.55 10.89 -12.35
N ALA A 58 -3.04 10.75 -13.57
CA ALA A 58 -3.64 11.35 -14.77
C ALA A 58 -5.05 10.83 -15.05
N LEU A 59 -5.34 9.60 -14.64
CA LEU A 59 -6.63 8.95 -14.82
C LEU A 59 -7.60 9.16 -13.65
N GLY A 60 -7.10 9.57 -12.48
CA GLY A 60 -7.83 9.46 -11.23
C GLY A 60 -8.12 8.01 -10.88
N ALA A 61 -7.18 7.12 -11.20
CA ALA A 61 -7.31 5.69 -10.96
C ALA A 61 -7.19 5.38 -9.46
N VAL A 62 -7.89 4.33 -9.02
CA VAL A 62 -7.83 3.82 -7.64
C VAL A 62 -7.33 2.38 -7.69
N HIS A 63 -6.48 1.98 -6.77
CA HIS A 63 -6.04 0.58 -6.67
C HIS A 63 -7.26 -0.34 -6.42
N ALA A 64 -7.41 -1.38 -7.24
CA ALA A 64 -8.53 -2.31 -7.20
C ALA A 64 -8.15 -3.58 -6.45
N GLY A 65 -8.91 -3.91 -5.40
CA GLY A 65 -8.70 -5.10 -4.58
C GLY A 65 -7.51 -5.01 -3.64
N GLU A 66 -6.33 -4.64 -4.15
CA GLU A 66 -5.08 -4.60 -3.40
C GLU A 66 -4.24 -3.35 -3.73
N THR A 67 -3.48 -2.85 -2.76
CA THR A 67 -2.44 -1.83 -2.91
C THR A 67 -1.16 -2.29 -2.24
N GLY A 68 -0.05 -2.33 -2.96
CA GLY A 68 1.28 -2.60 -2.42
C GLY A 68 2.03 -1.31 -2.10
N VAL A 69 2.38 -1.11 -0.83
CA VAL A 69 3.09 0.09 -0.34
C VAL A 69 4.48 -0.28 0.17
N ARG A 70 5.52 0.25 -0.48
CA ARG A 70 6.88 0.25 0.04
C ARG A 70 7.08 1.45 0.94
N ILE A 71 7.55 1.20 2.16
CA ILE A 71 7.96 2.22 3.11
C ILE A 71 9.45 2.00 3.39
N THR A 72 10.29 2.94 2.98
CA THR A 72 11.73 2.89 3.25
C THR A 72 12.04 3.85 4.39
N LEU A 73 12.71 3.37 5.44
CA LEU A 73 13.03 4.13 6.64
C LEU A 73 14.54 4.21 6.83
N GLN A 74 15.04 5.39 7.19
CA GLN A 74 16.46 5.59 7.45
C GLN A 74 16.69 6.53 8.64
N GLY A 75 17.54 6.11 9.56
CA GLY A 75 17.96 6.96 10.68
C GLY A 75 18.77 8.15 10.21
N THR A 76 18.60 9.32 10.84
CA THR A 76 19.31 10.55 10.46
C THR A 76 20.47 10.91 11.38
N GLY A 77 20.69 10.15 12.45
CA GLY A 77 21.73 10.42 13.44
C GLY A 77 22.57 9.19 13.75
N GLU A 78 23.60 9.40 14.58
CA GLU A 78 24.54 8.33 14.96
C GLU A 78 23.92 7.27 15.86
N ARG A 79 22.88 7.65 16.62
CA ARG A 79 22.14 6.70 17.46
C ARG A 79 21.07 6.02 16.63
N ALA A 80 21.12 4.70 16.62
CA ALA A 80 20.07 3.90 16.03
C ALA A 80 18.71 4.13 16.72
N VAL A 81 17.65 4.02 15.93
CA VAL A 81 16.26 4.15 16.34
C VAL A 81 15.62 2.77 16.36
N VAL A 82 14.87 2.46 17.41
CA VAL A 82 14.07 1.25 17.50
C VAL A 82 12.68 1.55 16.95
N LEU A 83 12.27 0.81 15.94
CA LEU A 83 10.91 0.79 15.42
C LEU A 83 10.16 -0.28 16.19
N GLU A 84 9.12 0.11 16.90
CA GLU A 84 8.52 -0.73 17.96
C GLU A 84 7.24 -1.43 17.53
N ALA A 85 6.49 -0.84 16.59
CA ALA A 85 5.28 -1.43 16.01
C ALA A 85 4.82 -0.61 14.81
N LEU A 86 4.37 -1.29 13.75
CA LEU A 86 3.60 -0.70 12.64
C LEU A 86 2.13 -1.11 12.77
N ARG A 87 1.21 -0.13 12.75
CA ARG A 87 -0.24 -0.36 12.83
C ARG A 87 -0.93 0.26 11.64
N ILE A 88 -1.94 -0.41 11.08
CA ILE A 88 -2.73 0.16 9.98
C ILE A 88 -4.01 0.78 10.55
N ARG A 89 -4.34 1.97 10.07
CA ARG A 89 -5.57 2.69 10.41
C ARG A 89 -6.33 3.03 9.15
N VAL A 90 -7.56 2.52 9.04
CA VAL A 90 -8.52 3.02 8.07
C VAL A 90 -9.12 4.30 8.62
N VAL A 91 -8.95 5.40 7.89
CA VAL A 91 -9.35 6.76 8.30
C VAL A 91 -10.65 7.21 7.64
N ALA A 92 -11.05 6.57 6.53
CA ALA A 92 -12.38 6.72 5.95
C ALA A 92 -12.80 5.43 5.23
N ARG A 93 -14.11 5.17 5.22
CA ARG A 93 -14.74 4.06 4.50
C ARG A 93 -15.92 4.56 3.69
N ARG A 94 -16.00 4.13 2.44
CA ARG A 94 -17.12 4.35 1.53
C ARG A 94 -17.49 3.03 0.84
N GLY A 95 -18.62 3.01 0.14
CA GLY A 95 -18.93 1.89 -0.76
C GLY A 95 -17.87 1.77 -1.87
N PRO A 96 -17.65 0.56 -2.44
CA PRO A 96 -16.64 0.34 -3.48
C PRO A 96 -16.75 1.38 -4.61
N ALA A 97 -15.62 1.95 -5.00
CA ALA A 97 -15.55 2.97 -6.04
C ALA A 97 -16.20 2.47 -7.34
N GLU A 98 -16.84 3.40 -8.06
CA GLU A 98 -17.38 3.14 -9.38
C GLU A 98 -16.27 3.05 -10.43
N GLY A 99 -16.60 2.48 -11.59
CA GLY A 99 -15.68 2.36 -12.72
C GLY A 99 -15.51 0.93 -13.19
N ARG A 100 -14.40 0.71 -13.89
CA ARG A 100 -14.04 -0.56 -14.52
C ARG A 100 -12.64 -0.95 -14.08
N VAL A 101 -12.44 -2.24 -13.83
CA VAL A 101 -11.13 -2.79 -13.50
C VAL A 101 -10.32 -2.89 -14.78
N HIS A 102 -9.08 -2.42 -14.73
CA HIS A 102 -8.09 -2.52 -15.79
C HIS A 102 -6.91 -3.31 -15.22
N ARG A 103 -6.63 -4.47 -15.82
CA ARG A 103 -5.54 -5.36 -15.42
C ARG A 103 -4.24 -4.96 -16.11
N MET A 104 -3.23 -4.65 -15.32
CA MET A 104 -1.89 -4.29 -15.81
C MET A 104 -1.02 -5.52 -16.12
N SER A 105 -1.48 -6.72 -15.74
CA SER A 105 -0.76 -7.99 -15.87
C SER A 105 -0.69 -8.56 -17.29
N SER A 106 -1.45 -7.99 -18.24
CA SER A 106 -1.44 -8.45 -19.63
C SER A 106 -0.04 -8.25 -20.22
N GLY A 107 0.67 -9.37 -20.48
CA GLY A 107 2.04 -9.37 -20.97
C GLY A 107 3.13 -9.67 -19.94
N CYS A 108 2.77 -10.03 -18.70
CA CYS A 108 3.77 -10.42 -17.72
C CYS A 108 4.34 -11.82 -18.00
N GLY A 109 5.37 -11.88 -18.84
CA GLY A 109 6.16 -13.08 -19.06
C GLY A 109 7.00 -13.41 -17.81
N GLY A 110 6.53 -14.38 -17.01
CA GLY A 110 7.29 -15.05 -15.94
C GLY A 110 7.89 -14.12 -14.89
N ALA A 111 7.17 -13.84 -13.80
CA ALA A 111 7.66 -12.94 -12.75
C ALA A 111 7.70 -13.58 -11.35
N LEU A 112 8.66 -13.07 -10.54
CA LEU A 112 9.19 -13.57 -9.26
C LEU A 112 8.49 -12.93 -8.05
N THR A 113 8.39 -13.65 -6.92
CA THR A 113 7.63 -13.22 -5.71
C THR A 113 8.47 -12.43 -4.70
N PRO A 114 8.19 -11.13 -4.44
CA PRO A 114 8.81 -10.43 -3.33
C PRO A 114 8.13 -10.78 -1.98
N ARG A 115 8.80 -10.45 -0.87
CA ARG A 115 8.28 -10.57 0.51
C ARG A 115 7.15 -9.54 0.73
N MET A 116 6.04 -9.92 1.38
CA MET A 116 4.86 -9.05 1.55
C MET A 116 4.27 -9.12 2.97
N PHE A 117 3.70 -8.01 3.44
CA PHE A 117 2.76 -7.98 4.56
C PHE A 117 1.33 -7.97 4.00
N ASP A 118 0.42 -8.73 4.59
CA ASP A 118 -0.99 -8.78 4.19
C ASP A 118 -1.86 -8.07 5.24
N VAL A 119 -2.69 -7.14 4.77
CA VAL A 119 -3.64 -6.41 5.58
C VAL A 119 -5.03 -6.59 4.98
N ASP A 120 -5.96 -7.16 5.74
CA ASP A 120 -7.39 -7.11 5.41
C ASP A 120 -7.97 -5.77 5.89
N LEU A 121 -8.27 -4.87 4.95
CA LEU A 121 -8.83 -3.55 5.22
C LEU A 121 -10.35 -3.60 5.50
N ASP A 122 -11.05 -4.69 5.19
CA ASP A 122 -12.48 -4.84 5.50
C ASP A 122 -12.69 -5.10 7.00
N ALA A 123 -11.70 -5.70 7.68
CA ALA A 123 -11.73 -5.95 9.11
C ALA A 123 -11.91 -4.65 9.93
N GLU A 124 -12.71 -4.67 10.99
CA GLU A 124 -12.93 -3.48 11.86
C GLU A 124 -11.63 -2.94 12.49
N ARG A 125 -10.66 -3.83 12.71
CA ARG A 125 -9.30 -3.50 13.17
C ARG A 125 -8.29 -4.24 12.28
N PRO A 126 -7.90 -3.66 11.14
CA PRO A 126 -6.91 -4.26 10.25
C PRO A 126 -5.59 -4.46 10.99
N VAL A 127 -5.12 -5.70 11.04
CA VAL A 127 -3.80 -6.04 11.56
C VAL A 127 -2.96 -6.42 10.37
N ALA A 128 -1.84 -5.72 10.17
CA ALA A 128 -0.83 -6.18 9.23
C ALA A 128 -0.27 -7.52 9.73
N ARG A 129 -0.54 -8.59 8.99
CA ARG A 129 0.02 -9.91 9.23
C ARG A 129 1.13 -10.10 8.23
N SER A 130 2.35 -10.35 8.68
CA SER A 130 3.37 -10.87 7.77
C SER A 130 2.89 -12.19 7.21
N VAL A 131 2.93 -12.31 5.89
CA VAL A 131 2.77 -13.60 5.21
C VAL A 131 4.12 -14.02 4.66
N PRO A 132 4.44 -15.33 4.69
CA PRO A 132 5.60 -15.84 3.99
C PRO A 132 5.53 -15.44 2.51
N GLY A 133 6.59 -14.82 1.99
CA GLY A 133 6.88 -14.92 0.56
C GLY A 133 7.35 -16.35 0.27
N ASN A 134 6.90 -16.97 -0.82
CA ASN A 134 7.28 -18.33 -1.18
C ASN A 134 8.01 -18.33 -2.53
N ASP A 135 9.33 -18.55 -2.49
CA ASP A 135 10.13 -18.80 -3.69
C ASP A 135 10.78 -20.20 -3.71
N THR A 136 10.86 -20.92 -2.58
CA THR A 136 11.68 -22.14 -2.50
C THR A 136 11.13 -23.24 -1.58
N GLY A 137 9.86 -23.18 -1.19
CA GLY A 137 9.24 -24.25 -0.39
C GLY A 137 9.63 -24.27 1.09
N GLU A 138 10.37 -23.26 1.57
CA GLU A 138 10.51 -23.00 3.01
C GLU A 138 9.72 -21.73 3.41
N PRO A 139 8.79 -21.83 4.37
CA PRO A 139 8.05 -20.67 4.87
C PRO A 139 9.00 -19.63 5.48
N ILE A 140 9.00 -18.40 4.96
CA ILE A 140 9.62 -17.24 5.63
C ILE A 140 8.78 -16.90 6.86
N ALA A 141 9.36 -17.02 8.06
CA ALA A 141 8.68 -16.76 9.32
C ALA A 141 8.08 -15.34 9.37
N PRO A 142 6.90 -15.15 10.00
CA PRO A 142 6.31 -13.84 10.18
C PRO A 142 7.25 -12.94 10.98
N VAL A 143 7.36 -11.70 10.54
CA VAL A 143 8.14 -10.66 11.19
C VAL A 143 7.61 -10.41 12.60
N SER A 144 8.51 -10.33 13.57
CA SER A 144 8.23 -9.80 14.89
C SER A 144 8.99 -8.48 15.08
N PHE A 145 8.24 -7.40 15.29
CA PHE A 145 8.81 -6.17 15.86
C PHE A 145 9.48 -6.49 17.20
N PRO A 146 10.56 -5.79 17.59
CA PRO A 146 11.02 -4.52 17.02
C PRO A 146 12.07 -4.63 15.88
N TYR A 147 12.22 -3.54 15.12
CA TYR A 147 13.29 -3.32 14.14
C TYR A 147 14.22 -2.19 14.57
N ARG A 148 15.36 -2.06 13.89
CA ARG A 148 16.34 -1.00 14.13
C ARG A 148 16.70 -0.32 12.82
N VAL A 149 16.76 1.01 12.84
CA VAL A 149 17.28 1.80 11.71
C VAL A 149 18.40 2.72 12.16
N SER A 150 19.36 2.94 11.26
CA SER A 150 20.42 3.94 11.41
C SER A 150 20.71 4.60 10.06
N ALA A 151 21.69 5.52 10.02
CA ALA A 151 22.12 6.10 8.75
C ALA A 151 22.78 5.07 7.81
N ALA A 152 23.37 3.99 8.35
CA ALA A 152 24.04 2.93 7.59
C ALA A 152 23.20 1.65 7.45
N ASP A 153 22.04 1.60 8.10
CA ASP A 153 21.19 0.41 8.20
C ASP A 153 19.72 0.84 8.02
N PRO A 154 19.27 1.02 6.76
CA PRO A 154 17.89 1.35 6.45
C PRO A 154 16.99 0.11 6.53
N GLU A 155 15.71 0.32 6.79
CA GLU A 155 14.69 -0.75 6.83
C GLU A 155 13.63 -0.51 5.74
N VAL A 156 13.16 -1.57 5.10
CA VAL A 156 12.10 -1.50 4.08
C VAL A 156 10.93 -2.39 4.47
N PHE A 157 9.74 -1.79 4.59
CA PHE A 157 8.50 -2.53 4.80
C PHE A 157 7.66 -2.56 3.52
N LEU A 158 7.09 -3.71 3.17
CA LEU A 158 6.20 -3.91 2.01
C LEU A 158 4.78 -4.25 2.46
N VAL A 159 3.92 -3.25 2.59
CA VAL A 159 2.56 -3.38 3.12
C VAL A 159 1.54 -3.58 1.99
N THR A 160 0.85 -4.72 1.97
CA THR A 160 -0.25 -4.98 1.03
C THR A 160 -1.59 -4.74 1.72
N GLY A 161 -2.24 -3.62 1.40
CA GLY A 161 -3.61 -3.34 1.80
C GLY A 161 -4.60 -4.04 0.87
N ARG A 162 -5.56 -4.82 1.40
CA ARG A 162 -6.62 -5.47 0.61
C ARG A 162 -7.99 -4.99 1.02
N ALA A 163 -8.83 -4.64 0.05
CA ALA A 163 -10.22 -4.27 0.26
C ALA A 163 -11.12 -5.05 -0.70
N ALA A 164 -12.19 -5.67 -0.20
CA ALA A 164 -13.22 -6.26 -1.05
C ALA A 164 -14.53 -5.47 -1.00
N ARG A 165 -14.88 -4.86 0.14
CA ARG A 165 -16.21 -4.25 0.35
C ARG A 165 -16.21 -2.75 0.62
N CYS A 166 -15.04 -2.14 0.76
CA CYS A 166 -14.92 -0.69 0.90
C CYS A 166 -14.13 -0.06 -0.24
N ASP A 167 -14.37 1.23 -0.45
CA ASP A 167 -13.35 2.18 -0.86
C ASP A 167 -12.76 2.79 0.42
N CYS A 168 -11.55 2.34 0.78
CA CYS A 168 -10.91 2.59 2.05
C CYS A 168 -9.75 3.57 1.89
N ASP A 169 -9.78 4.67 2.65
CA ASP A 169 -8.62 5.52 2.88
C ASP A 169 -7.91 5.04 4.14
N TRP A 170 -6.60 4.80 4.07
CA TRP A 170 -5.83 4.24 5.17
C TRP A 170 -4.42 4.81 5.27
N VAL A 171 -3.84 4.68 6.46
CA VAL A 171 -2.46 5.09 6.77
C VAL A 171 -1.78 4.08 7.67
N ALA A 172 -0.46 4.15 7.73
CA ALA A 172 0.32 3.41 8.70
C ALA A 172 0.76 4.32 9.86
N GLU A 173 0.62 3.83 11.09
CA GLU A 173 1.09 4.45 12.32
C GLU A 173 2.31 3.67 12.82
N LEU A 174 3.49 4.29 12.79
CA LEU A 174 4.73 3.67 13.23
C LEU A 174 5.14 4.22 14.60
N ARG A 175 5.15 3.35 15.61
CA ARG A 175 5.67 3.65 16.95
C ARG A 175 7.18 3.46 16.99
N TRP A 176 7.89 4.36 17.63
CA TRP A 176 9.36 4.36 17.68
C TRP A 176 9.90 4.83 19.03
N SER A 177 11.13 4.44 19.33
CA SER A 177 11.96 5.00 20.40
C SER A 177 13.42 5.16 19.97
N GLY A 178 14.10 6.19 20.46
CA GLY A 178 15.48 6.49 20.07
C GLY A 178 16.04 7.72 20.78
N GLY A 179 17.27 7.60 21.30
CA GLY A 179 17.96 8.72 21.97
C GLY A 179 17.19 9.31 23.16
N GLY A 180 16.49 8.47 23.94
CA GLY A 180 15.68 8.90 25.09
C GLY A 180 14.32 9.51 24.74
N ARG A 181 13.94 9.55 23.46
CA ARG A 181 12.62 10.00 22.99
C ARG A 181 11.83 8.82 22.43
N SER A 182 10.51 8.97 22.40
CA SER A 182 9.60 8.03 21.73
C SER A 182 8.41 8.78 21.14
N GLY A 183 7.69 8.12 20.23
CA GLY A 183 6.52 8.69 19.61
C GLY A 183 5.87 7.76 18.59
N THR A 184 4.87 8.29 17.91
CA THR A 184 4.21 7.64 16.77
C THR A 184 4.21 8.62 15.60
N VAL A 185 4.61 8.15 14.43
CA VAL A 185 4.50 8.90 13.17
C VAL A 185 3.40 8.31 12.30
N ARG A 186 2.73 9.18 11.55
CA ARG A 186 1.79 8.78 10.50
C ARG A 186 2.56 8.73 9.18
N ILE A 187 2.41 7.62 8.46
CA ILE A 187 2.99 7.38 7.15
C ILE A 187 1.84 7.26 6.17
N ASP A 188 1.85 8.13 5.17
CA ASP A 188 0.85 8.28 4.13
C ASP A 188 1.52 8.77 2.83
N ASP A 189 0.76 8.88 1.74
CA ASP A 189 1.24 9.38 0.46
C ASP A 189 1.33 10.91 0.45
N GLY A 190 2.44 11.44 0.96
CA GLY A 190 2.76 12.87 0.88
C GLY A 190 1.71 13.79 1.51
N GLY A 191 1.03 13.34 2.57
CA GLY A 191 -0.06 14.05 3.24
C GLY A 191 -1.47 13.58 2.85
N ARG A 192 -1.60 12.63 1.92
CA ARG A 192 -2.86 11.99 1.53
C ARG A 192 -2.89 10.54 2.04
N PRO A 193 -3.99 10.05 2.61
CA PRO A 193 -4.11 8.62 2.89
C PRO A 193 -3.94 7.79 1.62
N PHE A 194 -3.39 6.59 1.76
CA PHE A 194 -3.45 5.57 0.70
C PHE A 194 -4.91 5.19 0.46
N ARG A 195 -5.25 4.83 -0.78
CA ARG A 195 -6.63 4.49 -1.15
C ARG A 195 -6.70 3.16 -1.88
N THR A 196 -7.44 2.21 -1.31
CA THR A 196 -7.69 0.89 -1.89
C THR A 196 -9.19 0.66 -1.96
N SER A 197 -9.71 0.31 -3.13
CA SER A 197 -11.13 0.00 -3.29
C SER A 197 -11.34 -1.45 -3.70
N GLY A 198 -12.30 -2.10 -3.07
CA GLY A 198 -12.88 -3.33 -3.62
C GLY A 198 -13.46 -3.10 -5.00
N ALA A 199 -13.51 -4.17 -5.79
CA ALA A 199 -14.08 -4.15 -7.13
C ALA A 199 -15.06 -5.33 -7.44
N PRO A 200 -15.79 -5.90 -6.48
CA PRO A 200 -16.68 -7.03 -6.78
C PRO A 200 -17.76 -6.62 -7.79
N GLY A 201 -17.94 -7.44 -8.82
CA GLY A 201 -18.94 -7.20 -9.88
C GLY A 201 -18.62 -6.03 -10.81
N ARG A 202 -17.43 -5.40 -10.71
CA ARG A 202 -17.01 -4.36 -11.65
C ARG A 202 -16.56 -5.02 -12.97
N PRO A 203 -16.92 -4.46 -14.13
CA PRO A 203 -16.44 -4.98 -15.42
C PRO A 203 -14.91 -4.94 -15.48
N VAL A 204 -14.30 -6.06 -15.85
CA VAL A 204 -12.84 -6.23 -15.94
C VAL A 204 -12.39 -6.11 -17.39
N HIS A 205 -11.25 -5.46 -17.62
CA HIS A 205 -10.66 -5.26 -18.93
C HIS A 205 -9.19 -5.66 -18.92
N ASP A 206 -8.81 -6.38 -19.96
CA ASP A 206 -7.43 -6.67 -20.31
C ASP A 206 -7.01 -5.82 -21.51
N TYR A 207 -5.72 -5.55 -21.64
CA TYR A 207 -5.21 -4.81 -22.78
C TYR A 207 -4.79 -5.78 -23.89
N ASP A 208 -5.46 -5.69 -25.03
CA ASP A 208 -5.05 -6.38 -26.25
C ASP A 208 -3.95 -5.56 -26.92
N TYR A 209 -2.71 -6.04 -26.86
CA TYR A 209 -1.55 -5.38 -27.48
C TYR A 209 -1.56 -5.46 -29.01
N GLY A 210 -2.20 -6.48 -29.60
CA GLY A 210 -2.34 -6.61 -31.05
C GLY A 210 -3.35 -5.60 -31.60
N ALA A 211 -4.51 -5.50 -30.96
CA ALA A 211 -5.55 -4.52 -31.31
C ALA A 211 -5.32 -3.13 -30.69
N ARG A 212 -4.34 -2.98 -29.80
CA ARG A 212 -3.96 -1.76 -29.08
C ARG A 212 -5.15 -1.08 -28.38
N ARG A 213 -5.94 -1.88 -27.68
CA ARG A 213 -7.14 -1.40 -26.98
C ARG A 213 -7.45 -2.25 -25.76
N TRP A 214 -8.12 -1.63 -24.80
CA TRP A 214 -8.76 -2.34 -23.70
C TRP A 214 -9.98 -3.10 -24.21
N VAL A 215 -10.03 -4.40 -23.91
CA VAL A 215 -11.15 -5.30 -24.22
C VAL A 215 -11.71 -5.87 -22.92
N ALA A 216 -12.99 -6.21 -22.91
CA ALA A 216 -13.55 -6.90 -21.75
C ALA A 216 -12.80 -8.22 -21.54
N ALA A 217 -12.38 -8.48 -20.29
CA ALA A 217 -11.78 -9.74 -19.93
C ALA A 217 -12.80 -10.87 -20.12
N GLU A 218 -12.35 -12.03 -20.58
CA GLU A 218 -13.19 -13.22 -20.58
C GLU A 218 -13.52 -13.60 -19.13
N PRO A 219 -14.74 -14.11 -18.85
CA PRO A 219 -15.06 -14.63 -17.54
C PRO A 219 -14.04 -15.73 -17.19
N GLU A 220 -13.43 -15.62 -16.01
CA GLU A 220 -12.63 -16.72 -15.48
C GLU A 220 -13.61 -17.86 -15.17
N GLU A 221 -13.64 -18.90 -16.00
CA GLU A 221 -14.45 -20.10 -15.77
C GLU A 221 -14.07 -20.65 -14.38
N ALA A 222 -15.03 -20.61 -13.45
CA ALA A 222 -14.84 -21.13 -12.10
C ALA A 222 -14.66 -22.66 -12.18
N GLY A 223 -13.40 -23.10 -12.18
CA GLY A 223 -13.00 -24.49 -12.01
C GLY A 223 -13.16 -24.99 -10.58
#